data_AF-A0A0Q5LRF6-F1
#
_entry.id   AF-A0A0Q5LRF6-F1
#
_cell.length_a   1.000
_cell.length_b   1.000
_cell.length_c   1.000
_cell.angle_alpha   90.00
_cell.angle_beta   90.00
_cell.angle_gamma   90.00
#
_symmetry.space_group_name_H-M   'P 1'
#
loop_
_entity.id
_entity.type
_entity.pdbx_description
1 polymer ?
#
loop_
_entity_poly.entity_id
_entity_poly.type
_entity_poly.pdbx_seq_one_letter_code
_entity_poly.pdbx_strand_id
1 'polypeptide(L)'
;MFTRRPRDLQSDDDGPAAGPARMGIGAQVYVLDSDEDAASPFPYGPTGVVLRAGGSAWQGVSAIGGSARTWWVEFDSPQIDRDGDGPVERAQVAERFLRLAPPLA
;
A
#
# COMPACT_ATOMS: atom_id res chain seq x y z
N MET A 1 -50.81 -16.81 15.56
CA MET A 1 -50.26 -15.59 16.21
C MET A 1 -48.76 -15.59 15.99
N PHE A 2 -48.27 -14.83 15.01
CA PHE A 2 -46.84 -14.63 14.74
C PHE A 2 -46.54 -13.15 14.90
N THR A 3 -45.91 -12.76 16.00
CA THR A 3 -45.56 -11.37 16.27
C THR A 3 -44.30 -11.03 15.47
N ARG A 4 -44.45 -10.22 14.42
CA ARG A 4 -43.32 -9.52 13.76
C ARG A 4 -42.55 -8.74 14.82
N ARG A 5 -41.28 -9.06 15.03
CA ARG A 5 -40.33 -8.12 15.62
C ARG A 5 -39.72 -7.29 14.48
N PRO A 6 -39.75 -5.95 14.52
CA PRO A 6 -38.95 -5.14 13.62
C PRO A 6 -37.49 -5.34 14.00
N ARG A 7 -36.68 -5.79 13.05
CA ARG A 7 -35.22 -5.72 13.16
C ARG A 7 -34.81 -4.40 12.51
N ASP A 8 -35.02 -3.32 13.27
CA ASP A 8 -34.22 -2.11 13.13
C ASP A 8 -32.78 -2.50 13.50
N LEU A 9 -32.00 -2.83 12.48
CA LEU A 9 -30.54 -2.80 12.53
C LEU A 9 -30.14 -2.06 11.25
N GLN A 10 -30.06 -0.74 11.37
CA GLN A 10 -28.80 -0.04 11.59
C GLN A 10 -28.20 0.29 10.23
N SER A 11 -28.52 1.49 9.77
CA SER A 11 -27.75 2.19 8.74
C SER A 11 -26.33 2.34 9.29
N ASP A 12 -25.45 1.39 8.96
CA ASP A 12 -24.02 1.63 9.07
C ASP A 12 -23.64 2.50 7.87
N ASP A 13 -23.71 3.79 8.15
CA ASP A 13 -23.02 4.89 7.51
C ASP A 13 -21.53 4.56 7.41
N ASP A 14 -21.13 3.69 6.46
CA ASP A 14 -19.72 3.48 6.09
C ASP A 14 -19.30 4.59 5.11
N GLY A 15 -19.52 5.84 5.54
CA GLY A 15 -18.76 6.97 5.03
C GLY A 15 -17.29 6.75 5.43
N PRO A 16 -16.31 7.11 4.60
CA PRO A 16 -14.92 6.83 4.88
C PRO A 16 -14.55 7.48 6.21
N ALA A 17 -14.28 6.64 7.22
CA ALA A 17 -13.79 7.09 8.50
C ALA A 17 -12.56 7.96 8.26
N ALA A 18 -12.71 9.28 8.42
CA ALA A 18 -11.65 10.26 8.33
C ALA A 18 -10.71 10.16 9.55
N GLY A 19 -10.11 8.98 9.74
CA GLY A 19 -8.79 8.88 10.33
C GLY A 19 -7.75 9.41 9.33
N PRO A 20 -6.48 9.58 9.75
CA PRO A 20 -5.42 9.89 8.79
C PRO A 20 -5.49 8.87 7.65
N ALA A 21 -5.48 9.34 6.40
CA ALA A 21 -5.61 8.49 5.22
C ALA A 21 -4.61 7.33 5.34
N ARG A 22 -5.15 6.14 5.61
CA ARG A 22 -4.32 4.97 5.91
C ARG A 22 -4.14 4.18 4.64
N MET A 23 -2.90 3.76 4.41
CA MET A 23 -2.58 2.87 3.30
C MET A 23 -3.45 1.60 3.37
N GLY A 24 -4.07 1.25 2.24
CA GLY A 24 -5.03 0.15 2.14
C GLY A 24 -5.12 -0.39 0.72
N ILE A 25 -5.85 -1.48 0.54
CA ILE A 25 -6.07 -2.11 -0.77
C ILE A 25 -6.82 -1.13 -1.68
N GLY A 26 -6.35 -1.00 -2.92
CA GLY A 26 -6.88 -0.04 -3.90
C GLY A 26 -6.33 1.39 -3.75
N ALA A 27 -5.48 1.65 -2.76
CA ALA A 27 -4.85 2.96 -2.62
C ALA A 27 -3.83 3.19 -3.74
N GLN A 28 -3.90 4.37 -4.37
CA GLN A 28 -2.84 4.86 -5.26
C GLN A 28 -1.65 5.31 -4.41
N VAL A 29 -0.47 4.85 -4.78
CA VAL A 29 0.77 5.10 -4.05
C VAL A 29 1.90 5.47 -4.99
N TYR A 30 2.90 6.13 -4.44
CA TYR A 30 4.22 6.22 -5.04
C TYR A 30 5.26 5.65 -4.10
N VAL A 31 6.26 4.99 -4.67
CA VAL A 31 7.46 4.57 -3.94
C VAL A 31 8.39 5.77 -3.86
N LEU A 32 9.00 6.00 -2.69
CA LEU A 32 10.04 7.03 -2.55
C LEU A 32 11.18 6.75 -3.53
N ASP A 33 11.74 7.76 -4.18
CA ASP A 33 12.93 7.58 -5.00
C ASP A 33 14.23 7.60 -4.16
N SER A 34 15.38 7.38 -4.80
CA SER A 34 16.67 7.32 -4.09
C SER A 34 17.20 8.66 -3.57
N ASP A 35 16.68 9.80 -4.05
CA ASP A 35 16.97 11.14 -3.51
C ASP A 35 16.23 11.35 -2.18
N GLU A 36 14.98 10.88 -2.10
CA GLU A 36 14.17 10.93 -0.89
C GLU A 36 14.64 9.92 0.18
N ASP A 37 14.92 8.69 -0.21
CA ASP A 37 15.44 7.65 0.68
C ASP A 37 16.46 6.76 -0.05
N ALA A 38 17.73 6.87 0.36
CA ALA A 38 18.83 6.12 -0.25
C ALA A 38 18.70 4.59 -0.11
N ALA A 39 17.86 4.10 0.80
CA ALA A 39 17.53 2.68 0.97
C ALA A 39 16.28 2.26 0.19
N SER A 40 15.71 3.15 -0.64
CA SER A 40 14.58 2.81 -1.48
C SER A 40 14.89 1.66 -2.44
N PRO A 41 14.00 0.66 -2.56
CA PRO A 41 14.17 -0.46 -3.48
C PRO A 41 14.01 -0.07 -4.95
N PHE A 42 13.41 1.09 -5.26
CA PHE A 42 13.19 1.55 -6.63
C PHE A 42 13.76 2.95 -6.82
N PRO A 43 14.80 3.11 -7.66
CA PRO A 43 15.55 4.36 -7.73
C PRO A 43 14.80 5.52 -8.38
N TYR A 44 13.76 5.23 -9.18
CA TYR A 44 13.01 6.23 -9.95
C TYR A 44 11.64 6.59 -9.35
N GLY A 45 11.32 6.09 -8.15
CA GLY A 45 10.07 6.40 -7.45
C GLY A 45 8.79 6.08 -8.22
N PRO A 46 8.57 4.82 -8.65
CA PRO A 46 7.40 4.46 -9.45
C PRO A 46 6.08 4.63 -8.72
N THR A 47 5.03 4.90 -9.49
CA THR A 47 3.64 4.93 -9.04
C THR A 47 2.94 3.59 -9.27
N GLY A 48 1.91 3.34 -8.46
CA GLY A 48 1.12 2.12 -8.59
C GLY A 48 -0.04 2.04 -7.60
N VAL A 49 -0.68 0.88 -7.59
CA VAL A 49 -1.84 0.59 -6.74
C VAL A 49 -1.55 -0.56 -5.78
N VAL A 50 -2.01 -0.44 -4.54
CA VAL A 50 -1.90 -1.53 -3.55
C VAL A 50 -2.92 -2.63 -3.88
N LEU A 51 -2.43 -3.83 -4.21
CA LEU A 51 -3.29 -4.98 -4.52
C LEU A 51 -3.75 -5.74 -3.28
N ARG A 52 -2.85 -5.90 -2.30
CA ARG A 52 -3.10 -6.66 -1.07
C ARG A 52 -2.06 -6.35 -0.01
N ALA A 53 -2.40 -6.65 1.24
CA ALA A 53 -1.42 -6.72 2.31
C ALA A 53 -0.33 -7.76 1.96
N GLY A 54 0.93 -7.40 2.18
CA GLY A 54 2.05 -8.33 2.15
C GLY A 54 2.05 -9.24 3.38
N GLY A 55 2.89 -10.27 3.33
CA GLY A 55 3.18 -11.06 4.53
C GLY A 55 3.92 -10.21 5.56
N SER A 56 3.84 -10.57 6.85
CA SER A 56 4.72 -9.95 7.85
C SER A 56 6.16 -10.13 7.39
N ALA A 57 6.86 -9.04 7.09
CA ALA A 57 8.27 -9.10 6.70
C ALA A 57 9.08 -9.63 7.89
N TRP A 58 9.26 -10.95 7.96
CA TRP A 58 10.08 -11.60 8.97
C TRP A 58 11.21 -12.38 8.28
N GLN A 59 12.41 -11.83 8.49
CA GLN A 59 13.66 -12.54 8.77
C GLN A 59 14.55 -12.99 7.60
N GLY A 60 14.98 -12.05 6.76
CA GLY A 60 16.16 -12.29 5.91
C GLY A 60 16.75 -11.03 5.28
N VAL A 61 15.89 -10.09 4.89
CA VAL A 61 16.26 -8.81 4.27
C VAL A 61 15.60 -7.67 5.05
N SER A 62 15.74 -7.68 6.37
CA SER A 62 15.15 -6.67 7.29
C SER A 62 16.20 -5.77 7.94
N ALA A 63 17.28 -5.46 7.22
CA ALA A 63 18.11 -4.31 7.55
C ALA A 63 17.84 -3.29 6.44
N ILE A 64 16.98 -2.28 6.61
CA ILE A 64 17.32 -1.04 7.30
C ILE A 64 16.01 -0.27 7.54
N GLY A 65 15.48 -0.33 8.78
CA GLY A 65 14.62 0.69 9.42
C GLY A 65 13.18 0.94 8.92
N GLY A 66 12.14 0.44 9.61
CA GLY A 66 10.82 1.11 9.68
C GLY A 66 9.56 0.38 9.17
N SER A 67 8.62 0.03 10.04
CA SER A 67 7.34 -0.64 9.74
C SER A 67 7.46 -2.07 9.18
N ALA A 68 6.93 -3.02 9.95
CA ALA A 68 6.79 -4.43 9.58
C ALA A 68 5.68 -4.65 8.52
N ARG A 69 4.94 -3.60 8.16
CA ARG A 69 3.85 -3.66 7.19
C ARG A 69 4.42 -3.51 5.79
N THR A 70 4.17 -4.52 4.98
CA THR A 70 4.48 -4.51 3.55
C THR A 70 3.19 -4.60 2.74
N TRP A 71 3.24 -4.10 1.52
CA TRP A 71 2.13 -4.06 0.59
C TRP A 71 2.59 -4.62 -0.75
N TRP A 72 1.74 -5.42 -1.39
CA TRP A 72 1.93 -5.75 -2.80
C TRP A 72 1.43 -4.59 -3.63
N VAL A 73 2.33 -3.99 -4.41
CA VAL A 73 2.02 -2.87 -5.31
C VAL A 73 2.14 -3.35 -6.75
N GLU A 74 1.15 -3.00 -7.56
CA GLU A 74 1.20 -3.10 -9.01
C GLU A 74 1.56 -1.76 -9.60
N PHE A 75 2.62 -1.74 -10.40
CA PHE A 75 3.16 -0.51 -10.96
C PHE A 75 2.43 -0.13 -12.25
N ASP A 76 2.30 1.18 -12.50
CA ASP A 76 1.68 1.71 -13.71
C ASP A 76 2.51 1.40 -14.98
N SER A 77 3.77 1.01 -14.80
CA SER A 77 4.67 0.56 -15.87
C SER A 77 5.69 -0.43 -15.31
N PRO A 78 6.21 -1.38 -16.11
CA PRO A 78 7.20 -2.34 -15.64
C PRO A 78 8.48 -1.66 -15.13
N GLN A 79 8.94 -2.02 -13.92
CA GLN A 79 10.02 -1.34 -13.21
C GLN A 79 11.29 -2.19 -13.13
N ILE A 80 12.43 -1.52 -13.11
CA ILE A 80 13.72 -2.11 -12.75
C ILE A 80 14.01 -1.73 -11.30
N ASP A 81 14.38 -2.71 -10.48
CA ASP A 81 14.73 -2.45 -9.09
C ASP A 81 16.15 -1.85 -8.96
N ARG A 82 16.54 -1.55 -7.72
CA ARG A 82 17.85 -0.97 -7.42
C ARG A 82 19.03 -1.86 -7.82
N ASP A 83 18.86 -3.18 -7.79
CA ASP A 83 19.91 -4.14 -8.13
C ASP A 83 20.01 -4.36 -9.66
N GLY A 84 19.08 -3.80 -10.42
CA GLY A 84 19.01 -3.95 -11.87
C GLY A 84 18.14 -5.12 -12.32
N ASP A 85 17.42 -5.77 -11.40
CA ASP A 85 16.51 -6.86 -11.68
C ASP A 85 15.15 -6.35 -12.18
N GLY A 86 14.57 -7.07 -13.14
CA GLY A 86 13.31 -6.71 -13.80
C GLY A 86 13.36 -6.82 -15.33
N PRO A 87 12.34 -6.32 -16.04
CA PRO A 87 11.24 -5.50 -15.54
C PRO A 87 10.20 -6.30 -14.74
N VAL A 88 9.79 -5.77 -13.58
CA VAL A 88 8.71 -6.33 -12.75
C VAL A 88 7.47 -5.45 -12.83
N GLU A 89 6.31 -6.07 -13.01
CA GLU A 89 5.01 -5.36 -12.99
C GLU A 89 4.50 -5.15 -11.55
N ARG A 90 4.98 -5.97 -10.61
CA ARG A 90 4.50 -5.99 -9.22
C ARG A 90 5.62 -6.34 -8.26
N ALA A 91 5.65 -5.70 -7.10
CA ALA A 91 6.61 -5.99 -6.03
C ALA A 91 5.99 -5.82 -4.65
N GLN A 92 6.60 -6.47 -3.66
CA GLN A 92 6.27 -6.24 -2.26
C GLN A 92 7.14 -5.10 -1.71
N VAL A 93 6.52 -4.01 -1.25
CA VAL A 93 7.21 -2.80 -0.79
C VAL A 93 6.82 -2.52 0.66
N ALA A 94 7.78 -2.13 1.50
CA ALA A 94 7.51 -1.74 2.88
C ALA A 94 6.76 -0.40 2.92
N GLU A 95 5.77 -0.27 3.79
CA GLU A 95 4.94 0.93 3.95
C GLU A 95 5.76 2.20 4.19
N ARG A 96 6.96 2.07 4.78
CA ARG A 96 7.90 3.20 4.99
C ARG A 96 8.29 3.90 3.68
N PHE A 97 8.46 3.13 2.61
CA PHE A 97 8.89 3.57 1.29
C PHE A 97 7.69 3.95 0.43
N LEU A 98 6.47 3.87 0.95
CA LEU A 98 5.26 4.22 0.22
C LEU A 98 4.65 5.49 0.78
N ARG A 99 4.08 6.28 -0.13
CA ARG A 99 3.26 7.44 0.20
C ARG A 99 1.98 7.39 -0.61
N LEU A 100 0.89 7.87 -0.03
CA LEU A 100 -0.36 8.01 -0.74
C LEU A 100 -0.19 9.05 -1.84
N ALA A 101 -0.55 8.68 -3.06
CA ALA A 101 -0.59 9.64 -4.14
C ALA A 101 -1.68 10.69 -3.84
N PRO A 102 -1.45 11.96 -4.19
CA PRO A 102 -2.48 12.98 -4.06
C PRO A 102 -3.71 12.58 -4.90
N PRO A 103 -4.94 12.73 -4.38
CA PRO A 103 -6.13 12.50 -5.16
C PRO A 103 -6.17 13.49 -6.33
N LEU A 104 -6.51 13.01 -7.53
CA LEU A 104 -6.81 13.88 -8.66
C LEU A 104 -8.07 14.68 -8.29
N ALA A 105 -7.94 16.00 -8.19
CA ALA A 105 -9.02 16.93 -7.87
C ALA A 105 -9.97 17.15 -9.05
#